data_AF-A0A432YC65-F1
#
_entry.id   AF-A0A432YC65-F1
#
_cell.length_a   1.000
_cell.length_b   1.000
_cell.length_c   1.000
_cell.angle_alpha   90.00
_cell.angle_beta   90.00
_cell.angle_gamma   90.00
#
_symmetry.space_group_name_H-M   'P 1'
#
loop_
_entity.id
_entity.type
_entity.pdbx_description
1 polymer ?
#
loop_
_entity_poly.entity_id
_entity_poly.type
_entity_poly.pdbx_seq_one_letter_code
_entity_poly.pdbx_strand_id
1 'polypeptide(L)'
;MVRASFNLGQPVKHRLYGYEGVVVDVDASFSLSDEWYQRQVFSGASKNQPWYLILVKNSSIQTYVAESCLEQLATQPRVNQSLLRQISDPALAGLQKHS
;
A
#
# COMPACT_ATOMS: atom_id res chain seq x y z
N MET A 1 -17.36 -10.06 7.11
CA MET A 1 -16.76 -8.74 7.41
C MET A 1 -15.27 -8.88 7.16
N VAL A 2 -14.69 -8.15 6.21
CA VAL A 2 -13.23 -8.14 6.00
C VAL A 2 -12.63 -7.18 7.03
N ARG A 3 -11.61 -7.60 7.76
CA ARG A 3 -10.91 -6.77 8.76
C ARG A 3 -9.48 -6.53 8.30
N ALA A 4 -9.07 -5.27 8.31
CA ALA A 4 -7.68 -4.87 8.06
C ALA A 4 -6.79 -5.31 9.24
N SER A 5 -5.66 -5.93 8.92
CA SER A 5 -4.65 -6.36 9.89
C SER A 5 -3.64 -5.27 10.24
N PHE A 6 -3.50 -4.23 9.40
CA PHE A 6 -2.56 -3.13 9.59
C PHE A 6 -3.27 -1.78 9.70
N ASN A 7 -2.71 -0.88 10.52
CA ASN A 7 -3.23 0.47 10.74
C ASN A 7 -2.47 1.52 9.92
N LEU A 8 -3.07 2.69 9.70
CA LEU A 8 -2.37 3.85 9.14
C LEU A 8 -1.15 4.21 10.00
N GLY A 9 -0.04 4.56 9.36
CA GLY A 9 1.23 4.85 10.02
C GLY A 9 2.02 3.61 10.44
N GLN A 10 1.46 2.41 10.32
CA GLN A 10 2.13 1.18 10.74
C GLN A 10 3.30 0.82 9.82
N PRO A 11 4.49 0.50 10.38
CA PRO A 11 5.60 -0.05 9.62
C PRO A 11 5.29 -1.44 9.08
N VAL A 12 5.56 -1.64 7.80
CA VAL A 12 5.40 -2.91 7.12
C VAL A 12 6.59 -3.21 6.21
N LYS A 13 6.75 -4.49 5.90
CA LYS A 13 7.70 -4.99 4.92
C LYS A 13 6.97 -5.87 3.91
N HIS A 14 7.35 -5.76 2.64
CA HIS A 14 6.85 -6.63 1.60
C HIS A 14 7.51 -8.01 1.70
N ARG A 15 6.73 -9.08 1.81
CA ARG A 15 7.23 -10.46 2.00
C ARG A 15 8.12 -10.94 0.86
N LEU A 16 7.71 -10.70 -0.39
CA LEU A 16 8.46 -11.16 -1.57
C LEU A 16 9.64 -10.26 -1.94
N TYR A 17 9.40 -8.95 -2.11
CA TYR A 17 10.40 -7.99 -2.59
C TYR A 17 11.25 -7.35 -1.49
N GLY A 18 10.90 -7.54 -0.22
CA GLY A 18 11.71 -7.12 0.93
C GLY A 18 11.76 -5.62 1.21
N TYR A 19 11.10 -4.76 0.42
CA TYR A 19 11.09 -3.33 0.68
C TYR A 19 10.28 -3.00 1.95
N GLU A 20 10.70 -1.95 2.63
CA GLU A 20 10.11 -1.45 3.86
C GLU A 20 9.32 -0.16 3.58
N GLY A 21 8.26 0.07 4.33
CA GLY A 21 7.46 1.28 4.20
C GLY A 21 6.48 1.47 5.34
N VAL A 22 5.63 2.48 5.18
CA VAL A 22 4.57 2.82 6.12
C VAL A 22 3.23 2.77 5.40
N VAL A 23 2.22 2.19 6.05
CA VAL A 23 0.83 2.24 5.57
C VAL A 23 0.33 3.68 5.59
N VAL A 24 -0.15 4.16 4.44
CA VAL A 24 -0.70 5.52 4.32
C VAL A 24 -2.19 5.53 3.98
N ASP A 25 -2.71 4.46 3.40
CA ASP A 25 -4.15 4.27 3.15
C ASP A 25 -4.50 2.78 3.08
N VAL A 26 -5.79 2.46 3.18
CA VAL A 26 -6.31 1.09 3.09
C VAL A 26 -7.71 1.05 2.44
N ASP A 27 -7.84 0.20 1.44
CA ASP A 27 -9.12 -0.21 0.88
C ASP A 27 -9.54 -1.58 1.44
N ALA A 28 -10.83 -1.78 1.71
CA ALA A 28 -11.35 -3.06 2.21
C ALA A 28 -11.24 -4.22 1.19
N SER A 29 -11.13 -3.88 -0.09
CA SER A 29 -10.95 -4.77 -1.23
C SER A 29 -10.15 -4.07 -2.32
N PHE A 30 -9.71 -4.77 -3.35
CA PHE A 30 -9.05 -4.15 -4.50
C PHE A 30 -9.94 -3.07 -5.16
N SER A 31 -9.42 -1.85 -5.34
CA SER A 31 -10.18 -0.67 -5.82
C SER A 31 -9.69 -0.09 -7.16
N LEU A 32 -8.76 -0.76 -7.86
CA LEU A 32 -8.26 -0.34 -9.18
C LEU A 32 -8.89 -1.18 -10.32
N SER A 33 -8.50 -0.94 -11.56
CA SER A 33 -9.03 -1.66 -12.72
C SER A 33 -8.50 -3.09 -12.82
N ASP A 34 -9.27 -3.97 -13.45
CA ASP A 34 -8.87 -5.35 -13.71
C ASP A 34 -7.65 -5.45 -14.62
N GLU A 35 -7.52 -4.53 -15.57
CA GLU A 35 -6.34 -4.43 -16.43
C GLU A 35 -5.08 -4.07 -15.62
N TRP A 36 -5.19 -3.10 -14.71
CA TRP A 36 -4.09 -2.76 -13.81
C TRP A 36 -3.68 -3.98 -12.97
N TYR A 37 -4.68 -4.69 -12.44
CA TYR A 37 -4.45 -5.90 -11.65
C TYR A 37 -3.63 -6.94 -12.44
N GLN A 38 -4.07 -7.26 -13.66
CA GLN A 38 -3.40 -8.25 -14.51
C GLN A 38 -1.96 -7.85 -14.88
N ARG A 39 -1.69 -6.54 -15.00
CA ARG A 39 -0.36 -6.01 -15.36
C ARG A 39 0.60 -5.91 -14.19
N GLN A 40 0.10 -5.65 -12.98
CA GLN A 40 0.94 -5.28 -11.83
C GLN A 40 0.98 -6.36 -10.74
N VAL A 41 -0.05 -7.20 -10.62
CA VAL A 41 -0.19 -8.16 -9.53
C VAL A 41 0.23 -9.57 -9.98
N PHE A 42 1.53 -9.84 -9.90
CA PHE A 42 2.10 -11.15 -10.24
C PHE A 42 1.95 -12.20 -9.14
N SER A 43 1.64 -11.78 -7.91
CA SER A 43 1.49 -12.68 -6.76
C SER A 43 0.23 -13.54 -6.79
N GLY A 44 -0.73 -13.23 -7.68
CA GLY A 44 -2.05 -13.87 -7.67
C GLY A 44 -2.87 -13.53 -6.42
N ALA A 45 -2.53 -12.47 -5.70
CA ALA A 45 -3.19 -12.10 -4.45
C ALA A 45 -4.68 -11.79 -4.66
N SER A 46 -5.55 -12.43 -3.89
CA SER A 46 -7.01 -12.23 -3.99
C SER A 46 -7.41 -10.75 -3.97
N LYS A 47 -8.39 -10.37 -4.79
CA LYS A 47 -9.01 -9.03 -4.76
C LYS A 47 -9.90 -8.82 -3.53
N ASN A 48 -10.39 -9.91 -2.93
CA ASN A 48 -11.34 -9.90 -1.80
C ASN A 48 -10.63 -9.94 -0.44
N GLN A 49 -9.65 -9.05 -0.25
CA GLN A 49 -8.92 -8.83 1.00
C GLN A 49 -8.52 -7.36 1.08
N PRO A 50 -8.06 -6.83 2.22
CA PRO A 50 -7.59 -5.45 2.30
C PRO A 50 -6.39 -5.19 1.37
N TRP A 51 -6.38 -4.02 0.76
CA TRP A 51 -5.26 -3.52 -0.05
C TRP A 51 -4.76 -2.22 0.54
N TYR A 52 -3.45 -2.10 0.62
CA TYR A 52 -2.78 -1.01 1.32
C TYR A 52 -1.99 -0.17 0.34
N LEU A 53 -2.06 1.14 0.53
CA LEU A 53 -1.11 2.08 -0.05
C LEU A 53 0.07 2.23 0.90
N ILE A 54 1.27 1.97 0.41
CA ILE A 54 2.50 2.00 1.20
C ILE A 54 3.42 3.08 0.66
N LEU A 55 3.90 3.98 1.53
CA LEU A 55 4.99 4.89 1.22
C LEU A 55 6.33 4.19 1.52
N VAL A 56 7.16 4.03 0.50
CA VAL A 56 8.41 3.28 0.59
C VAL A 56 9.50 4.08 1.32
N LYS A 57 10.27 3.41 2.17
CA LYS A 57 11.40 3.96 2.92
C LYS A 57 12.35 4.75 2.02
N ASN A 58 12.73 5.95 2.47
CA ASN A 58 13.66 6.86 1.79
C ASN A 58 13.33 7.12 0.31
N SER A 59 12.05 7.05 -0.08
CA SER A 59 11.60 7.19 -1.46
C SER A 59 10.39 8.12 -1.56
N SER A 60 10.14 8.64 -2.75
CA SER A 60 8.88 9.26 -3.13
C SER A 60 7.87 8.27 -3.72
N ILE A 61 8.25 6.99 -3.82
CA ILE A 61 7.45 5.91 -4.39
C ILE A 61 6.35 5.50 -3.41
N GLN A 62 5.13 5.39 -3.95
CA GLN A 62 4.00 4.74 -3.31
C GLN A 62 3.66 3.45 -4.07
N THR A 63 3.19 2.44 -3.35
CA THR A 63 2.84 1.14 -3.93
C THR A 63 1.54 0.61 -3.36
N TYR A 64 0.74 -0.03 -4.21
CA TYR A 64 -0.56 -0.59 -3.86
C TYR A 64 -0.45 -2.10 -3.80
N VAL A 65 -0.67 -2.66 -2.61
CA VAL A 65 -0.28 -4.04 -2.31
C VAL A 65 -1.33 -4.74 -1.43
N ALA A 66 -1.59 -6.00 -1.73
CA ALA A 66 -2.49 -6.84 -0.95
C ALA A 66 -1.95 -7.14 0.46
N GLU A 67 -2.85 -7.28 1.44
CA GLU A 67 -2.50 -7.66 2.81
C GLU A 67 -1.61 -8.91 2.89
N SER A 68 -1.93 -9.94 2.10
CA SER A 68 -1.18 -11.20 2.06
C SER A 68 0.30 -11.05 1.67
N CYS A 69 0.66 -9.94 1.04
CA CYS A 69 2.03 -9.63 0.64
C CYS A 69 2.80 -8.85 1.71
N LEU A 70 2.19 -8.50 2.84
CA LEU A 70 2.78 -7.67 3.89
C LEU A 70 3.03 -8.45 5.18
N GLU A 71 4.06 -8.04 5.89
CA GLU A 71 4.34 -8.45 7.27
C GLU A 71 4.63 -7.22 8.14
N GLN A 72 4.33 -7.33 9.43
CA GLN A 72 4.61 -6.25 10.38
C GLN A 72 6.12 -6.07 10.50
N LEU A 73 6.57 -4.82 10.42
CA LEU A 73 7.95 -4.46 10.70
C LEU A 73 8.03 -3.88 12.12
N ALA A 74 8.95 -4.39 12.94
CA ALA A 74 9.12 -3.91 14.32
C ALA A 74 9.76 -2.51 14.38
N THR A 75 10.54 -2.15 13.36
CA THR A 75 11.30 -0.90 13.31
C THR A 75 10.58 0.13 12.45
N GLN A 76 10.51 1.38 12.91
CA GLN A 76 9.98 2.48 12.11
C GLN A 76 10.96 2.84 10.96
N PRO A 77 10.58 2.68 9.68
CA PRO A 77 11.42 3.12 8.57
C PRO A 77 11.40 4.64 8.46
N ARG A 78 12.53 5.22 8.04
CA ARG A 78 12.57 6.64 7.66
C ARG A 78 11.86 6.81 6.32
N VAL A 79 10.71 7.46 6.35
CA VAL A 79 9.91 7.81 5.19
C VAL A 79 9.85 9.33 5.03
N ASN A 80 9.57 9.81 3.82
CA ASN A 80 9.51 11.24 3.55
C ASN A 80 8.30 11.88 4.25
N GLN A 81 8.56 12.62 5.32
CA GLN A 81 7.54 13.26 6.16
C GLN A 81 6.73 14.33 5.42
N SER A 82 7.34 15.03 4.46
CA SER A 82 6.65 16.02 3.64
C SER A 82 5.62 15.35 2.73
N LEU A 83 5.96 14.19 2.16
CA LEU A 83 5.03 13.42 1.33
C LEU A 83 3.91 12.78 2.16
N LEU A 84 4.20 12.27 3.36
CA LEU A 84 3.15 11.78 4.27
C LEU A 84 2.08 12.84 4.55
N ARG A 85 2.49 14.10 4.76
CA ARG A 85 1.57 15.23 4.99
C ARG A 85 0.78 15.64 3.74
N GLN A 86 1.27 15.31 2.55
CA GLN A 86 0.56 15.58 1.30
C GLN A 86 -0.43 14.46 0.97
N ILE A 87 -0.12 13.20 1.31
CA ILE A 87 -1.02 12.06 1.09
C ILE A 87 -2.30 12.17 1.94
N SER A 88 -2.26 12.88 3.07
CA SER A 88 -3.47 13.21 3.84
C SER A 88 -4.43 14.19 3.13
N ASP A 89 -4.05 14.72 1.96
CA ASP A 89 -4.94 15.49 1.09
C ASP A 89 -5.59 14.53 0.07
N PRO A 90 -6.92 14.33 0.08
CA PRO A 90 -7.63 13.34 -0.73
C PRO A 90 -7.41 13.49 -2.26
N ALA A 91 -6.85 14.61 -2.72
CA ALA A 91 -6.48 14.83 -4.11
C ALA A 91 -5.31 13.94 -4.60
N LEU A 92 -4.50 13.37 -3.70
CA LEU A 92 -3.31 12.58 -4.05
C LEU A 92 -3.47 11.07 -3.90
N ALA A 93 -4.68 10.56 -3.60
CA ALA A 93 -5.07 9.16 -3.83
C ALA A 93 -5.12 8.79 -5.35
N GLY A 94 -4.49 9.60 -6.19
CA GLY A 94 -4.27 9.41 -7.63
C GLY A 94 -3.16 8.44 -7.95
N LEU A 95 -3.17 7.24 -7.35
CA LEU A 95 -2.79 6.07 -8.14
C LEU A 95 -3.75 6.06 -9.33
N GLN A 96 -3.24 6.47 -10.49
CA GLN A 96 -4.02 6.80 -11.69
C GLN A 96 -5.19 5.82 -11.90
N LYS A 97 -6.39 6.24 -11.47
CA LYS A 97 -7.68 5.70 -11.92
C LYS A 97 -8.07 6.39 -13.23
N HIS A 98 -7.10 6.59 -14.12
CA HIS A 98 -7.38 7.11 -15.44
C HIS A 98 -7.67 5.93 -16.37
N SER A 99 -8.89 6.01 -16.89
CA SER A 99 -9.53 5.30 -18.00
C SER A 99 -8.60 4.62 -19.01
#